data_AF-A0A4Y5SHT2-F1
#
_entry.id   AF-A0A4Y5SHT2-F1
#
_cell.length_a   1.000
_cell.length_b   1.000
_cell.length_c   1.000
_cell.angle_alpha   90.00
_cell.angle_beta   90.00
_cell.angle_gamma   90.00
#
_symmetry.space_group_name_H-M   'P 1'
#
loop_
_entity.id
_entity.type
_entity.pdbx_description
1 polymer ?
#
loop_
_entity_poly.entity_id
_entity_poly.type
_entity_poly.pdbx_seq_one_letter_code
_entity_poly.pdbx_strand_id
1 'polypeptide(L)'
;MSYVNSIIVKYKNKVAFSEKRIFSNNTKIFNKIESNWVTGFCEAEGCFSVIVTRRSNLNWRTIVSFEINLHIKDIEILYQIKEFFDVGLVTIRPKKFKCVYRVTKNWRFI
;
A
#
# COMPACT_ATOMS: atom_id res chain seq x y z
N MET A 1 18.24 6.15 8.62
CA MET A 1 17.20 7.18 8.48
C MET A 1 17.25 7.93 7.13
N SER A 2 18.40 8.03 6.45
CA SER A 2 18.60 8.84 5.24
C SER A 2 17.97 8.30 3.95
N TYR A 3 17.99 6.98 3.71
CA TYR A 3 17.52 6.37 2.44
C TYR A 3 15.98 6.31 2.31
N VAL A 4 15.26 6.15 3.42
CA VAL A 4 13.78 6.17 3.40
C VAL A 4 13.27 7.59 3.15
N ASN A 5 13.91 8.58 3.77
CA ASN A 5 13.64 9.99 3.52
C ASN A 5 13.91 10.36 2.06
N SER A 6 14.98 9.84 1.44
CA SER A 6 15.25 10.12 0.03
C SER A 6 14.21 9.49 -0.91
N ILE A 7 13.65 8.32 -0.60
CA ILE A 7 12.55 7.70 -1.38
C ILE A 7 11.25 8.48 -1.20
N ILE A 8 10.90 8.86 0.04
CA ILE A 8 9.68 9.64 0.33
C ILE A 8 9.77 11.03 -0.32
N VAL A 9 10.92 11.69 -0.22
CA VAL A 9 11.18 12.97 -0.90
C VAL A 9 11.14 12.80 -2.41
N LYS A 10 11.71 11.71 -2.97
CA LYS A 10 11.61 11.40 -4.40
C LYS A 10 10.17 11.13 -4.84
N TYR A 11 9.35 10.46 -4.02
CA TYR A 11 7.94 10.24 -4.30
C TYR A 11 7.14 11.54 -4.24
N LYS A 12 7.29 12.33 -3.16
CA LYS A 12 6.69 13.67 -3.04
C LYS A 12 7.11 14.59 -4.19
N ASN A 13 8.37 14.55 -4.59
CA ASN A 13 8.87 15.31 -5.73
C ASN A 13 8.39 14.75 -7.07
N LYS A 14 8.18 13.44 -7.23
CA LYS A 14 7.60 12.85 -8.45
C LYS A 14 6.11 13.23 -8.58
N VAL A 15 5.37 13.25 -7.46
CA VAL A 15 3.99 13.73 -7.38
C VAL A 15 3.95 15.24 -7.69
N ALA A 16 4.77 16.06 -7.03
CA ALA A 16 4.83 17.51 -7.27
C ALA A 16 5.37 17.88 -8.67
N PHE A 17 6.28 17.09 -9.24
CA PHE A 17 6.79 17.28 -10.60
C PHE A 17 5.77 16.83 -11.65
N SER A 18 5.00 15.78 -11.36
CA SER A 18 3.82 15.41 -12.16
C SER A 18 2.83 16.59 -12.18
N GLU A 19 2.57 17.24 -11.04
CA GLU A 19 1.65 18.38 -10.96
C GLU A 19 2.10 19.62 -11.75
N LYS A 20 3.41 19.85 -11.94
CA LYS A 20 3.93 21.08 -12.58
C LYS A 20 4.13 21.02 -14.10
N ARG A 21 3.98 19.87 -14.75
CA ARG A 21 3.86 19.79 -16.22
C ARG A 21 2.51 19.19 -16.56
N ILE A 22 1.63 20.06 -17.07
CA ILE A 22 0.56 19.85 -18.05
C ILE A 22 -0.52 20.90 -17.74
N PHE A 23 -0.33 22.12 -18.27
CA PHE A 23 -1.45 22.91 -18.78
C PHE A 23 -1.64 22.47 -20.24
N SER A 24 -2.20 21.29 -20.42
CA SER A 24 -2.87 20.86 -21.65
C SER A 24 -4.29 20.55 -21.21
N ASN A 25 -5.28 20.96 -21.98
CA ASN A 25 -6.71 20.78 -21.71
C ASN A 25 -7.17 19.30 -21.76
N ASN A 26 -6.28 18.36 -21.42
CA ASN A 26 -6.63 16.98 -21.12
C ASN A 26 -6.57 16.84 -19.60
N THR A 27 -7.75 16.85 -18.97
CA THR A 27 -7.95 16.35 -17.62
C THR A 27 -7.06 15.12 -17.42
N LYS A 28 -6.13 15.16 -16.45
CA LYS A 28 -5.49 13.94 -15.97
C LYS A 28 -6.60 13.06 -15.40
N ILE A 29 -7.16 12.21 -16.24
CA ILE A 29 -7.98 11.11 -15.79
C ILE A 29 -6.98 10.20 -15.09
N PHE A 30 -6.85 10.34 -13.77
CA PHE A 30 -6.38 9.22 -12.97
C PHE A 30 -7.43 8.15 -13.20
N ASN A 31 -7.18 7.26 -14.16
CA ASN A 31 -8.08 6.16 -14.48
C ASN A 31 -8.23 5.38 -13.18
N LYS A 32 -9.39 5.57 -12.55
CA LYS A 32 -9.79 4.82 -11.37
C LYS A 32 -9.61 3.34 -11.71
N ILE A 33 -8.90 2.62 -10.85
CA ILE A 33 -8.64 1.21 -11.10
C ILE A 33 -9.97 0.46 -11.11
N GLU A 34 -10.18 -0.35 -12.15
CA GLU A 34 -11.43 -1.07 -12.36
C GLU A 34 -11.61 -2.16 -11.31
N SER A 35 -12.84 -2.32 -10.79
CA SER A 35 -13.10 -3.29 -9.72
C SER A 35 -12.73 -4.72 -10.12
N ASN A 36 -12.99 -5.11 -11.37
CA ASN A 36 -12.65 -6.46 -11.87
C ASN A 36 -11.14 -6.69 -11.92
N TRP A 37 -10.36 -5.64 -12.23
CA TRP A 37 -8.91 -5.69 -12.19
C TRP A 37 -8.42 -5.90 -10.76
N VAL A 38 -8.98 -5.13 -9.80
CA VAL A 38 -8.61 -5.27 -8.38
C VAL A 38 -8.92 -6.66 -7.86
N THR A 39 -10.08 -7.23 -8.22
CA THR A 39 -10.44 -8.60 -7.82
C THR A 39 -9.42 -9.62 -8.34
N GLY A 40 -9.13 -9.62 -9.65
CA GLY A 40 -8.16 -10.57 -10.23
C GLY A 40 -6.74 -10.38 -9.68
N PHE A 41 -6.35 -9.13 -9.41
CA PHE A 41 -5.07 -8.83 -8.78
C PHE A 41 -4.99 -9.32 -7.34
N CYS A 42 -6.06 -9.14 -6.54
CA CYS A 42 -6.13 -9.64 -5.17
C CYS A 42 -6.15 -11.17 -5.11
N GLU A 43 -6.72 -11.85 -6.11
CA GLU A 43 -6.69 -13.31 -6.20
C GLU A 43 -5.26 -13.84 -6.44
N ALA A 44 -4.48 -13.14 -7.26
CA ALA A 44 -3.10 -13.54 -7.58
C ALA A 44 -2.06 -13.16 -6.51
N GLU A 45 -2.15 -11.93 -5.97
CA GLU A 45 -1.10 -11.34 -5.09
C GLU A 45 -1.58 -11.09 -3.66
N GLY A 46 -2.88 -11.24 -3.39
CA GLY A 46 -3.47 -11.02 -2.08
C GLY A 46 -3.30 -12.22 -1.15
N CYS A 47 -3.15 -11.91 0.14
CA CYS A 47 -2.99 -12.91 1.19
C CYS A 47 -3.86 -12.56 2.39
N PHE A 48 -4.79 -13.46 2.73
CA PHE A 48 -5.54 -13.40 3.97
C PHE A 48 -4.85 -14.25 5.03
N SER A 49 -4.53 -13.66 6.17
CA SER A 49 -3.84 -14.31 7.28
C SER A 49 -4.62 -14.17 8.58
N VAL A 50 -4.67 -15.26 9.33
CA VAL A 50 -5.18 -15.30 10.71
C VAL A 50 -4.04 -15.83 11.58
N ILE A 51 -3.56 -14.98 12.49
CA ILE A 51 -2.47 -15.30 13.40
C ILE A 51 -3.02 -15.28 14.82
N VAL A 52 -2.93 -16.41 15.51
CA VAL A 52 -3.28 -16.53 16.92
C VAL A 52 -1.99 -16.53 17.72
N THR A 53 -1.81 -15.54 18.59
CA THR A 53 -0.58 -15.35 19.38
C THR A 53 -0.91 -15.08 20.85
N ARG A 54 -0.02 -15.51 21.74
CA ARG A 54 -0.18 -15.28 23.19
C ARG A 54 0.40 -13.93 23.56
N ARG A 55 -0.39 -13.06 24.20
CA ARG A 55 0.03 -11.72 24.62
C ARG A 55 0.65 -11.71 26.03
N SER A 56 0.12 -12.52 26.95
CA SER A 56 0.64 -12.70 28.32
C SER A 56 0.05 -13.96 28.95
N ASN A 57 0.36 -14.23 30.22
CA ASN A 57 -0.20 -15.37 30.97
C ASN A 57 -1.72 -15.35 30.93
N LEU A 58 -2.29 -16.26 30.14
CA LEU A 58 -3.72 -16.52 29.88
C LEU A 58 -4.41 -15.64 28.81
N ASN A 59 -3.76 -14.61 28.25
CA ASN A 59 -4.36 -13.76 27.22
C ASN A 59 -3.90 -14.14 25.80
N TRP A 60 -4.87 -14.51 24.96
CA TRP A 60 -4.67 -14.76 23.54
C TRP A 60 -5.07 -13.53 22.72
N ARG A 61 -4.40 -13.34 21.59
CA ARG A 61 -4.70 -12.30 20.61
C ARG A 61 -4.81 -12.95 19.23
N THR A 62 -5.92 -12.69 18.56
CA THR A 62 -6.08 -13.00 17.14
C THR A 62 -5.79 -11.75 16.31
N ILE A 63 -4.94 -11.89 15.31
CA ILE A 63 -4.62 -10.85 14.34
C ILE A 63 -5.11 -11.37 12.98
N VAL A 64 -6.08 -10.66 12.42
CA VAL A 64 -6.53 -10.89 11.05
C VAL A 64 -5.95 -9.79 10.17
N SER A 65 -5.32 -10.18 9.06
CA SER A 65 -4.82 -9.24 8.04
C SER A 65 -5.14 -9.67 6.64
N PHE A 66 -5.37 -8.68 5.79
CA PHE A 66 -5.22 -8.79 4.36
C PHE A 66 -3.93 -8.07 3.95
N GLU A 67 -3.11 -8.70 3.13
CA GLU A 67 -1.83 -8.17 2.66
C GLU A 67 -1.63 -8.38 1.16
N ILE A 68 -1.04 -7.38 0.50
CA ILE A 68 -0.47 -7.50 -0.85
C ILE A 68 1.01 -7.13 -0.75
N ASN A 69 1.88 -8.00 -1.27
CA ASN A 69 3.32 -7.95 -1.05
C ASN A 69 4.06 -7.87 -2.38
N LEU A 70 4.53 -6.69 -2.79
CA LEU A 70 5.17 -6.49 -4.09
C LEU A 70 6.63 -6.03 -3.97
N HIS A 71 7.35 -6.07 -5.09
CA HIS A 71 8.64 -5.40 -5.21
C HIS A 71 8.45 -3.87 -5.15
N ILE A 72 9.43 -3.14 -4.59
CA ILE A 72 9.34 -1.69 -4.39
C ILE A 72 9.11 -0.88 -5.69
N LYS A 73 9.48 -1.45 -6.84
CA LYS A 73 9.26 -0.85 -8.16
C LYS A 73 7.77 -0.68 -8.48
N ASP A 74 6.92 -1.53 -7.90
CA ASP A 74 5.48 -1.63 -8.18
C ASP A 74 4.63 -0.96 -7.08
N ILE A 75 5.24 -0.11 -6.24
CA ILE A 75 4.57 0.54 -5.11
C ILE A 75 3.37 1.41 -5.52
N GLU A 76 3.38 1.95 -6.74
CA GLU A 76 2.27 2.76 -7.26
C GLU A 76 0.95 1.98 -7.29
N ILE A 77 1.01 0.69 -7.63
CA ILE A 77 -0.14 -0.21 -7.63
C ILE A 77 -0.76 -0.28 -6.23
N LEU A 78 0.08 -0.38 -5.20
CA LEU A 78 -0.39 -0.45 -3.81
C LEU A 78 -1.08 0.84 -3.36
N TYR A 79 -0.64 2.00 -3.86
CA TYR A 79 -1.32 3.28 -3.58
C TYR A 79 -2.66 3.38 -4.28
N GLN A 80 -2.77 2.94 -5.54
CA GLN A 80 -4.04 2.87 -6.26
C GLN A 80 -5.04 1.91 -5.58
N ILE A 81 -4.56 0.75 -5.13
CA ILE A 81 -5.39 -0.21 -4.37
C ILE A 81 -5.82 0.37 -3.02
N LYS A 82 -4.93 1.08 -2.33
CA LYS A 82 -5.27 1.78 -1.09
C LYS A 82 -6.36 2.83 -1.34
N GLU A 83 -6.26 3.60 -2.41
CA GLU A 83 -7.26 4.59 -2.80
C GLU A 83 -8.59 3.93 -3.18
N PHE A 84 -8.55 2.80 -3.89
CA PHE A 84 -9.74 2.02 -4.25
C PHE A 84 -10.51 1.51 -3.02
N PHE A 85 -9.81 0.96 -2.03
CA PHE A 85 -10.44 0.43 -0.82
C PHE A 85 -10.70 1.49 0.27
N ASP A 86 -10.08 2.67 0.18
CA ASP A 86 -10.10 3.75 1.18
C ASP A 86 -9.74 3.30 2.62
N VAL A 87 -8.96 2.22 2.74
CA VAL A 87 -8.50 1.67 4.01
C VAL A 87 -7.08 1.12 3.90
N GLY A 88 -6.45 0.88 5.05
CA GLY A 88 -5.16 0.21 5.13
C GLY A 88 -3.96 1.12 4.97
N LEU A 89 -2.77 0.51 5.03
CA LEU A 89 -1.48 1.19 5.02
C LEU A 89 -0.54 0.58 3.99
N VAL A 90 0.20 1.43 3.29
CA VAL A 90 1.32 1.04 2.44
C VAL A 90 2.60 1.27 3.21
N THR A 91 3.43 0.24 3.34
CA THR A 91 4.72 0.33 4.02
C THR A 91 5.85 -0.17 3.13
N ILE A 92 7.04 0.40 3.29
CA ILE A 92 8.22 0.03 2.52
C ILE A 92 9.21 -0.70 3.43
N ARG A 93 9.87 -1.72 2.87
CA ARG A 93 10.97 -2.47 3.49
C ARG A 93 12.17 -2.38 2.56
N PRO A 94 12.96 -1.28 2.61
CA PRO A 94 13.98 -0.97 1.62
C PRO A 94 15.09 -2.03 1.56
N LYS A 95 15.50 -2.57 2.71
CA LYS A 95 16.52 -3.64 2.79
C LYS A 95 16.13 -4.93 2.05
N LYS A 96 14.84 -5.15 1.81
CA LYS A 96 14.30 -6.32 1.11
C LYS A 96 13.71 -5.96 -0.26
N PHE A 97 13.88 -4.73 -0.73
CA PHE A 97 13.24 -4.19 -1.93
C PHE A 97 11.74 -4.51 -2.04
N LYS A 98 11.05 -4.50 -0.89
CA LYS A 98 9.66 -4.94 -0.75
C LYS A 98 8.78 -3.78 -0.33
N CYS A 99 7.57 -3.71 -0.86
CA CYS A 99 6.49 -2.86 -0.38
C CYS A 99 5.27 -3.72 -0.03
N VAL A 100 4.48 -3.27 0.94
CA VAL A 100 3.38 -4.04 1.49
C VAL A 100 2.18 -3.13 1.71
N TYR A 101 1.06 -3.47 1.08
CA TYR A 101 -0.25 -2.95 1.45
C TYR A 101 -0.84 -3.88 2.50
N ARG A 102 -1.33 -3.34 3.62
CA ARG A 102 -1.86 -4.13 4.73
C ARG A 102 -3.12 -3.49 5.31
N VAL A 103 -4.15 -4.31 5.47
CA VAL A 103 -5.37 -3.98 6.22
C VAL A 103 -5.41 -4.85 7.48
N THR A 104 -5.54 -4.21 8.64
CA THR A 104 -5.75 -4.86 9.95
C THR A 104 -6.74 -4.03 10.75
N LYS A 105 -7.30 -4.58 11.85
CA LYS A 105 -8.25 -3.87 12.73
C LYS A 105 -7.80 -2.44 13.11
N ASN A 106 -6.50 -2.24 13.33
CA ASN A 106 -5.96 -0.98 13.86
C ASN A 106 -5.22 -0.15 12.81
N TRP A 107 -5.53 -0.31 11.52
CA TRP A 107 -4.80 0.38 10.44
C TRP A 107 -4.81 1.91 10.54
N ARG A 108 -5.77 2.51 11.26
CA ARG A 108 -5.85 3.98 11.46
C ARG A 108 -4.90 4.54 12.53
N PHE A 109 -4.28 3.68 13.35
CA PHE A 109 -3.48 4.09 14.52
C PHE A 109 -2.00 3.65 14.44
N ILE A 110 -1.50 3.36 13.24
CA ILE A 110 -0.11 2.91 13.00
C ILE A 110 0.63 3.96 12.19
#